data_AF-A0A120GB41-F1
#
_entry.id   AF-A0A120GB41-F1
#
_cell.length_a   1.000
_cell.length_b   1.000
_cell.length_c   1.000
_cell.angle_alpha   90.00
_cell.angle_beta   90.00
_cell.angle_gamma   90.00
#
_symmetry.space_group_name_H-M   'P 1'
#
loop_
_entity.id
_entity.type
_entity.pdbx_description
1 polymer ?
#
loop_
_entity_poly.entity_id
_entity_poly.type
_entity_poly.pdbx_seq_one_letter_code
_entity_poly.pdbx_strand_id
1 'polypeptide(L)'
;MSERKFPNPREEDIMAGNRRLSRPDSSLPDWEMPDTAYRPVPIVWFTGAFFLHFIVSSAFLMILLAQAAWVPIVLAALAGGAVFKWTWDRGMSGAGAGWKVATIIMLGVNMLYVIAVSLSV
;
A
#
# COMPACT_ATOMS: atom_id res chain seq x y z
N MET A 1 -9.71 18.18 -55.57
CA MET A 1 -9.08 17.50 -54.42
C MET A 1 -9.78 16.17 -54.26
N SER A 2 -9.05 15.05 -54.42
CA SER A 2 -9.60 13.70 -54.23
C SER A 2 -10.10 13.56 -52.79
N GLU A 3 -11.37 13.23 -52.59
CA GLU A 3 -11.90 12.83 -51.29
C GLU A 3 -11.04 11.66 -50.79
N ARG A 4 -10.33 11.87 -49.67
CA ARG A 4 -9.53 10.80 -49.06
C ARG A 4 -10.51 9.78 -48.50
N LYS A 5 -10.43 8.53 -48.97
CA LYS A 5 -11.27 7.40 -48.53
C LYS A 5 -11.13 7.06 -47.04
N PHE A 6 -10.08 7.58 -46.39
CA PHE A 6 -9.81 7.36 -44.97
C PHE A 6 -9.44 8.69 -44.28
N PRO A 7 -9.95 8.93 -43.06
CA PRO A 7 -9.62 10.12 -42.28
C PRO A 7 -8.14 10.14 -41.88
N ASN A 8 -7.58 11.34 -41.73
CA ASN A 8 -6.18 11.53 -41.38
C ASN A 8 -5.96 11.27 -39.88
N PRO A 9 -5.16 10.27 -39.47
CA PRO A 9 -4.96 9.92 -38.05
C PRO A 9 -4.37 11.04 -37.20
N ARG A 10 -3.75 12.04 -37.84
CA ARG A 10 -3.09 13.19 -37.19
C ARG A 10 -3.99 14.39 -36.98
N GLU A 11 -5.16 14.42 -37.62
CA GLU A 11 -6.07 15.57 -37.60
C GLU A 11 -7.43 15.19 -37.02
N GLU A 12 -7.84 13.93 -37.15
CA GLU A 12 -9.18 13.46 -36.80
C GLU A 12 -9.14 12.15 -36.00
N ASP A 13 -10.19 11.94 -35.21
CA ASP A 13 -10.39 10.70 -34.46
C ASP A 13 -10.78 9.55 -35.37
N ILE A 14 -9.99 8.49 -35.36
CA ILE A 14 -10.34 7.25 -36.04
C ILE A 14 -11.08 6.35 -35.07
N MET A 15 -12.32 6.01 -35.41
CA MET A 15 -13.18 5.11 -34.63
C MET A 15 -13.25 3.75 -35.31
N ALA A 16 -13.13 2.66 -34.53
CA ALA A 16 -13.46 1.30 -34.95
C ALA A 16 -14.59 0.75 -34.07
N GLY A 17 -15.82 0.78 -34.60
CA GLY A 17 -17.01 0.50 -33.80
C GLY A 17 -17.13 1.51 -32.65
N ASN A 18 -17.20 1.01 -31.42
CA ASN A 18 -17.28 1.86 -30.22
C ASN A 18 -15.90 2.24 -29.64
N ARG A 19 -14.79 1.79 -30.25
CA ARG A 19 -13.44 2.04 -29.76
C ARG A 19 -12.78 3.17 -30.55
N ARG A 20 -12.24 4.18 -29.85
CA ARG A 20 -11.39 5.23 -30.43
C ARG A 20 -9.97 4.68 -30.60
N LEU A 21 -9.48 4.62 -31.84
CA LEU A 21 -8.18 4.05 -32.23
C LEU A 21 -7.09 5.11 -32.37
N SER A 22 -7.42 6.34 -32.75
CA SER A 22 -6.46 7.43 -32.75
C SER A 22 -7.03 8.62 -31.99
N ARG A 23 -6.15 9.26 -31.22
CA ARG A 23 -6.37 10.56 -30.59
C ARG A 23 -5.29 11.51 -31.09
N PRO A 24 -5.62 12.44 -32.00
CA PRO A 24 -4.68 13.48 -32.43
C PRO A 24 -4.11 14.31 -31.26
N ASP A 25 -4.85 14.37 -30.16
CA ASP A 25 -4.56 15.07 -28.91
C ASP A 25 -3.76 14.23 -27.89
N SER A 26 -3.53 12.94 -28.15
CA SER A 26 -2.75 12.07 -27.27
C SER A 26 -1.27 12.10 -27.65
N SER A 27 -0.44 12.70 -26.80
CA SER A 27 1.03 12.61 -26.93
C SER A 27 1.59 11.23 -26.56
N LEU A 28 0.75 10.35 -26.00
CA LEU A 28 1.14 9.03 -25.51
C LEU A 28 0.64 7.94 -26.47
N PRO A 29 1.47 6.91 -26.76
CA PRO A 29 1.06 5.78 -27.59
C PRO A 29 -0.13 5.01 -27.02
N ASP A 30 -0.89 4.32 -27.86
CA ASP A 30 -2.11 3.58 -27.47
C ASP A 30 -1.88 2.43 -26.47
N TRP A 31 -0.63 2.04 -26.25
CA TRP A 31 -0.21 1.03 -25.27
C TRP A 31 0.15 1.64 -23.91
N GLU A 32 0.32 2.96 -23.84
CA GLU A 32 0.63 3.66 -22.61
C GLU A 32 -0.66 3.82 -21.82
N MET A 33 -0.73 3.16 -20.66
CA MET A 33 -1.79 3.37 -19.69
C MET A 33 -1.36 4.50 -18.76
N PRO A 34 -1.79 5.76 -18.97
CA PRO A 34 -1.45 6.86 -18.05
C PRO A 34 -1.94 6.60 -16.61
N ASP A 35 -2.84 5.64 -16.43
CA ASP A 35 -3.36 5.17 -15.14
C ASP A 35 -2.42 4.20 -14.37
N THR A 36 -1.21 3.89 -14.85
CA THR A 36 -0.22 3.14 -14.05
C THR A 36 0.44 3.98 -12.96
N ALA A 37 0.06 5.26 -12.80
CA ALA A 37 0.37 6.02 -11.61
C ALA A 37 -0.10 5.21 -10.39
N TYR A 38 0.87 4.69 -9.62
CA TYR A 38 0.64 3.78 -8.50
C TYR A 38 -0.47 4.31 -7.59
N ARG A 39 -1.67 3.74 -7.69
CA ARG A 39 -2.74 4.01 -6.73
C ARG A 39 -2.33 3.29 -5.45
N PRO A 40 -2.20 3.98 -4.30
CA PRO A 40 -1.83 3.33 -3.06
C PRO A 40 -2.81 2.19 -2.77
N VAL A 41 -2.38 0.94 -2.96
CA VAL A 41 -3.25 -0.22 -2.75
C VAL A 41 -3.27 -0.48 -1.24
N PRO A 42 -4.41 -0.29 -0.55
CA PRO A 42 -4.43 -0.34 0.92
C PRO A 42 -3.94 -1.67 1.50
N ILE A 43 -4.17 -2.78 0.79
CA ILE A 43 -3.63 -4.11 1.14
C ILE A 43 -2.10 -4.12 1.24
N VAL A 44 -1.38 -3.41 0.37
CA VAL A 44 0.09 -3.40 0.39
C VAL A 44 0.59 -2.71 1.66
N TRP A 45 -0.03 -1.60 2.02
CA TRP A 45 0.31 -0.86 3.23
C TRP A 45 -0.08 -1.63 4.50
N PHE A 46 -1.25 -2.27 4.51
CA PHE A 46 -1.69 -3.15 5.59
C PHE A 46 -0.72 -4.32 5.79
N THR A 47 -0.44 -5.07 4.72
CA THR A 47 0.39 -6.27 4.76
C THR A 47 1.84 -5.93 5.07
N GLY A 48 2.35 -4.84 4.50
CA GLY A 48 3.69 -4.32 4.82
C GLY A 48 3.82 -3.94 6.30
N ALA A 49 2.83 -3.24 6.86
CA ALA A 49 2.81 -2.92 8.30
C ALA A 49 2.78 -4.17 9.17
N PHE A 50 1.94 -5.15 8.81
CA PHE A 50 1.83 -6.42 9.53
C PHE A 50 3.16 -7.15 9.58
N PHE A 51 3.74 -7.47 8.43
CA PHE A 51 4.98 -8.23 8.37
C PHE A 51 6.14 -7.49 9.02
N LEU A 52 6.26 -6.18 8.78
CA LEU A 52 7.34 -5.39 9.34
C LEU A 52 7.25 -5.37 10.88
N HIS A 53 6.08 -5.07 11.44
CA HIS A 53 5.91 -5.06 12.88
C HIS A 53 6.06 -6.46 13.50
N PHE A 54 5.53 -7.49 12.86
CA PHE A 54 5.65 -8.89 13.33
C PHE A 54 7.09 -9.37 13.35
N ILE A 55 7.87 -9.14 12.28
CA ILE A 55 9.27 -9.56 12.21
C ILE A 55 10.11 -8.82 13.26
N VAL A 56 9.97 -7.49 13.35
CA VAL A 56 10.75 -6.67 14.29
C VAL A 56 10.41 -7.02 15.74
N SER A 57 9.13 -7.15 16.07
CA SER A 57 8.71 -7.53 17.43
C SER A 57 9.13 -8.96 17.79
N SER A 58 9.07 -9.90 16.85
CA SER A 58 9.59 -11.26 17.06
C SER A 58 11.10 -11.26 17.31
N ALA A 59 11.87 -10.43 16.59
CA ALA A 59 13.30 -10.28 16.84
C ALA A 59 13.58 -9.73 18.25
N PHE A 60 12.82 -8.73 18.70
CA PHE A 60 12.93 -8.23 20.08
C PHE A 60 12.61 -9.29 21.12
N LEU A 61 11.53 -10.05 20.95
CA LEU A 61 11.18 -11.14 21.86
C LEU A 61 12.30 -12.18 21.94
N MET A 62 12.85 -12.61 20.81
CA MET A 62 13.92 -13.62 20.77
C MET A 62 15.22 -13.16 21.43
N ILE A 63 15.62 -11.90 21.20
CA ILE A 63 16.89 -11.36 21.71
C ILE A 63 16.78 -10.97 23.19
N LEU A 64 15.59 -10.54 23.63
CA LEU A 64 15.38 -9.92 24.95
C LEU A 64 14.56 -10.80 25.90
N LEU A 65 14.41 -12.09 25.59
CA LEU A 65 13.60 -13.02 26.37
C LEU A 65 14.05 -13.14 27.83
N ALA A 66 15.36 -13.05 28.09
CA ALA A 66 15.94 -13.14 29.43
C ALA A 66 15.94 -11.80 30.20
N GLN A 67 15.43 -10.73 29.60
CA GLN A 67 15.34 -9.42 30.22
C GLN A 67 14.00 -9.25 30.93
N ALA A 68 13.87 -8.17 31.70
CA ALA A 68 12.59 -7.82 32.32
C ALA A 68 11.51 -7.65 31.24
N ALA A 69 10.31 -8.20 31.49
CA ALA A 69 9.19 -8.24 30.54
C ALA A 69 8.84 -6.89 29.89
N TRP A 70 9.03 -5.78 30.61
CA TRP A 70 8.73 -4.45 30.09
C TRP A 70 9.65 -4.02 28.94
N VAL A 71 10.86 -4.58 28.83
CA VAL A 71 11.87 -4.21 27.83
C VAL A 71 11.41 -4.54 26.40
N PRO A 72 11.08 -5.79 26.04
CA PRO A 72 10.56 -6.11 24.71
C PRO A 72 9.21 -5.43 24.43
N ILE A 73 8.36 -5.23 25.45
CA ILE A 73 7.09 -4.51 25.32
C ILE A 73 7.33 -3.07 24.84
N VAL A 74 8.17 -2.31 25.53
CA VAL A 74 8.42 -0.89 25.19
C VAL A 74 9.04 -0.78 23.80
N LEU A 75 10.01 -1.62 23.46
CA LEU A 75 10.64 -1.59 22.14
C LEU A 75 9.69 -1.97 21.02
N ALA A 76 8.85 -2.99 21.21
CA ALA A 76 7.83 -3.37 20.24
C ALA A 76 6.74 -2.29 20.09
N ALA A 77 6.39 -1.58 21.16
CA ALA A 77 5.47 -0.45 21.12
C ALA A 77 6.05 0.72 20.31
N LEU A 78 7.32 1.07 20.53
CA LEU A 78 8.02 2.09 19.76
C LEU A 78 8.11 1.74 18.28
N ALA A 79 8.49 0.49 17.97
CA ALA A 79 8.49 -0.01 16.60
C ALA A 79 7.09 0.02 15.98
N GLY A 80 6.06 -0.39 16.73
CA GLY A 80 4.66 -0.35 16.28
C GLY A 80 4.19 1.07 15.97
N GLY A 81 4.55 2.04 16.81
CA GLY A 81 4.25 3.46 16.58
C GLY A 81 4.95 4.01 15.33
N ALA A 82 6.22 3.66 15.12
CA ALA A 82 6.97 4.05 13.93
C ALA A 82 6.37 3.44 12.64
N VAL A 83 6.05 2.14 12.67
CA VAL A 83 5.38 1.44 11.56
C VAL A 83 4.01 2.06 11.29
N PHE A 84 3.19 2.27 12.33
CA PHE A 84 1.88 2.91 12.19
C PHE A 84 1.99 4.26 11.50
N LYS A 85 2.87 5.15 11.98
CA LYS A 85 3.10 6.46 11.38
C LYS A 85 3.52 6.36 9.93
N TRP A 86 4.51 5.52 9.62
CA TRP A 86 5.01 5.34 8.26
C TRP A 86 3.92 4.83 7.30
N THR A 87 3.15 3.84 7.72
CA THR A 87 2.03 3.28 6.94
C THR A 87 0.91 4.29 6.75
N TRP A 88 0.65 5.13 7.76
CA TRP A 88 -0.38 6.18 7.70
C TRP A 88 -0.02 7.27 6.70
N ASP A 89 1.22 7.76 6.77
CA ASP A 89 1.75 8.83 5.92
C ASP A 89 1.83 8.38 4.45
N ARG A 90 2.10 7.10 4.17
CA ARG A 90 2.29 6.58 2.81
C ARG A 90 1.03 6.29 2.01
N GLY A 91 -0.11 6.07 2.67
CA GLY A 91 -1.35 5.80 1.93
C GLY A 91 -2.52 5.28 2.74
N MET A 92 -2.32 4.83 3.99
CA MET A 92 -3.43 4.36 4.80
C MET A 92 -4.39 5.50 5.20
N SER A 93 -3.90 6.73 5.33
CA SER A 93 -4.72 7.91 5.60
C SER A 93 -5.79 8.17 4.53
N GLY A 94 -5.50 7.85 3.26
CA GLY A 94 -6.43 7.96 2.13
C GLY A 94 -7.30 6.71 1.89
N ALA A 95 -7.06 5.62 2.61
CA ALA A 95 -7.79 4.37 2.42
C ALA A 95 -9.22 4.41 2.97
N GLY A 96 -10.04 3.46 2.52
CA GLY A 96 -11.38 3.23 3.07
C GLY A 96 -11.34 2.87 4.57
N ALA A 97 -12.43 3.17 5.29
CA ALA A 97 -12.51 2.97 6.73
C ALA A 97 -12.19 1.53 7.19
N GLY A 98 -12.62 0.53 6.42
CA GLY A 98 -12.33 -0.88 6.71
C GLY A 98 -10.84 -1.19 6.77
N TRP A 99 -10.04 -0.65 5.84
CA TRP A 99 -8.59 -0.84 5.82
C TRP A 99 -7.91 -0.17 7.02
N LYS A 100 -8.32 1.07 7.34
CA LYS A 100 -7.82 1.81 8.50
C LYS A 100 -8.04 1.05 9.80
N VAL A 101 -9.28 0.58 10.01
CA VAL A 101 -9.66 -0.20 11.19
C VAL A 101 -8.90 -1.52 11.24
N ALA A 102 -8.83 -2.25 10.12
CA ALA A 102 -8.08 -3.49 10.03
C ALA A 102 -6.60 -3.29 10.41
N THR A 103 -5.93 -2.24 9.91
CA THR A 103 -4.53 -1.94 10.25
C THR A 103 -4.35 -1.65 11.73
N ILE A 104 -5.23 -0.83 12.33
CA ILE A 104 -5.16 -0.51 13.76
C ILE A 104 -5.36 -1.77 14.61
N ILE A 105 -6.38 -2.57 14.30
CA ILE A 105 -6.67 -3.83 15.02
C ILE A 105 -5.49 -4.79 14.89
N MET A 106 -4.96 -4.98 13.68
CA MET A 106 -3.86 -5.90 13.44
C MET A 106 -2.60 -5.50 14.24
N LEU A 107 -2.21 -4.23 14.22
CA LEU A 107 -1.07 -3.75 15.01
C LEU A 107 -1.32 -3.90 16.52
N GLY A 108 -2.54 -3.63 16.96
CA GLY A 108 -2.97 -3.84 18.34
C GLY A 108 -2.91 -5.31 18.76
N VAL A 109 -3.39 -6.24 17.92
CA VAL A 109 -3.34 -7.68 18.17
C VAL A 109 -1.89 -8.17 18.24
N ASN A 110 -1.02 -7.71 17.34
CA ASN A 110 0.40 -8.06 17.41
C ASN A 110 1.05 -7.51 18.69
N MET A 111 0.71 -6.30 19.10
CA MET A 111 1.17 -5.74 20.37
C MET A 111 0.69 -6.56 21.58
N LEU A 112 -0.59 -6.99 21.58
CA LEU A 112 -1.13 -7.87 22.63
C LEU A 112 -0.43 -9.22 22.66
N TYR A 113 -0.06 -9.77 21.51
CA TYR A 113 0.76 -10.99 21.43
C TYR A 113 2.12 -10.80 22.09
N VAL A 114 2.83 -9.70 21.81
CA VAL A 114 4.11 -9.38 22.46
C VAL A 114 3.96 -9.27 23.97
N ILE A 115 2.91 -8.59 24.43
CA ILE A 115 2.61 -8.45 25.87
C ILE A 115 2.36 -9.83 26.50
N ALA A 116 1.52 -10.65 25.88
CA ALA A 116 1.20 -11.98 26.39
C ALA A 116 2.44 -12.87 26.52
N VAL A 117 3.29 -12.90 25.48
CA VAL A 117 4.53 -13.68 25.50
C VAL A 117 5.49 -13.14 26.58
N SER A 118 5.69 -11.82 26.62
CA SER A 118 6.65 -11.21 27.56
C SER A 118 6.26 -11.41 29.03
N LEU A 119 4.96 -11.54 29.33
CA LEU A 119 4.47 -11.80 30.68
C LEU A 119 4.37 -13.29 31.04
N SER A 120 4.61 -14.18 30.07
CA SER A 120 4.52 -15.64 30.25
C SER A 120 5.85 -16.33 30.52
N VAL A 121 6.96 -15.59 30.38
CA VAL A 121 8.35 -16.06 30.55
C VAL A 121 8.97 -15.34 31.73
#